data_AF-A0A9D6TX00-F1
#
_entry.id   AF-A0A9D6TX00-F1
#
_cell.length_a   1.000
_cell.length_b   1.000
_cell.length_c   1.000
_cell.angle_alpha   90.00
_cell.angle_beta   90.00
_cell.angle_gamma   90.00
#
_symmetry.space_group_name_H-M   'P 1'
#
loop_
_entity.id
_entity.type
_entity.pdbx_description
1 polymer ?
#
loop_
_entity_poly.entity_id
_entity_poly.type
_entity_poly.pdbx_seq_one_letter_code
_entity_poly.pdbx_strand_id
1 'polypeptide(L)'
;MTAALLASVVLVAMSGGVVAAKDEAWVPPGLSDEERQEWKGGKPPGWTQGAKRGWRGKDCPPGLAKKGKCSKQETAAAATDTQKTLEKQVAEGIERLKKWGREKMKLSPAVVDAMLIGFEGAARSGVPVATAEQTVMATAEKGIGASGIEVITRALAYGATHGGSLADLEAFVRQGLARGVAADALALGVYRQAVEARK
;
A
#
# COMPACT_ATOMS: atom_id res chain seq x y z
N MET A 1 38.25 53.34 -9.05
CA MET A 1 37.98 52.82 -7.68
C MET A 1 36.76 51.92 -7.76
N THR A 2 36.98 50.62 -7.61
CA THR A 2 36.00 49.54 -7.68
C THR A 2 35.31 49.41 -6.32
N ALA A 3 33.97 49.48 -6.28
CA ALA A 3 33.18 49.12 -5.12
C ALA A 3 32.10 48.13 -5.57
N ALA A 4 32.33 46.85 -5.30
CA ALA A 4 31.36 45.79 -5.48
C ALA A 4 30.42 45.76 -4.26
N LEU A 5 29.13 45.98 -4.48
CA LEU A 5 28.08 45.75 -3.49
C LEU A 5 27.62 44.30 -3.59
N LEU A 6 28.05 43.50 -2.62
CA LEU A 6 27.50 42.19 -2.31
C LEU A 6 26.53 42.33 -1.13
N ALA A 7 25.25 42.03 -1.34
CA ALA A 7 24.31 41.71 -0.26
C ALA A 7 23.18 40.84 -0.84
N SER A 8 23.33 39.51 -0.74
CA SER A 8 22.61 38.68 0.24
C SER A 8 21.17 38.35 -0.18
N VAL A 9 21.05 37.42 -1.14
CA VAL A 9 19.83 36.63 -1.31
C VAL A 9 19.86 35.53 -0.24
N VAL A 10 19.07 35.69 0.81
CA VAL A 10 18.76 34.58 1.74
C VAL A 10 17.79 33.66 1.02
N LEU A 11 18.33 32.65 0.34
CA LEU A 11 17.56 31.49 -0.11
C LEU A 11 17.26 30.64 1.13
N VAL A 12 16.05 30.79 1.67
CA VAL A 12 15.47 29.78 2.57
C VAL A 12 15.18 28.56 1.72
N ALA A 13 16.19 27.70 1.58
CA ALA A 13 16.03 26.37 1.05
C ALA A 13 15.17 25.57 2.04
N MET A 14 13.88 25.47 1.76
CA MET A 14 13.02 24.39 2.28
C MET A 14 13.44 23.09 1.58
N SER A 15 14.67 22.66 1.83
CA SER A 15 15.12 21.30 1.56
C SER A 15 14.52 20.41 2.64
N GLY A 16 13.25 20.04 2.46
CA GLY A 16 12.71 18.79 2.97
C GLY A 16 13.43 17.64 2.26
N GLY A 17 14.72 17.50 2.56
CA GLY A 17 15.57 16.46 2.06
C GLY A 17 15.01 15.13 2.53
N VAL A 18 14.81 14.23 1.57
CA VAL A 18 14.77 12.81 1.84
C VAL A 18 16.18 12.47 2.33
N VAL A 19 16.40 12.64 3.63
CA VAL A 19 17.66 12.25 4.26
C VAL A 19 17.70 10.74 4.21
N ALA A 20 18.51 10.20 3.32
CA ALA A 20 19.01 8.83 3.40
C ALA A 20 19.90 8.74 4.65
N ALA A 21 19.27 8.68 5.82
CA ALA A 21 19.95 8.33 7.04
C ALA A 21 20.42 6.87 6.90
N LYS A 22 21.56 6.54 7.49
CA LYS A 22 22.00 5.16 7.73
C LYS A 22 20.97 4.52 8.67
N ASP A 23 19.85 4.11 8.11
CA ASP A 23 18.69 3.62 8.86
C ASP A 23 19.06 2.28 9.50
N GLU A 24 19.06 2.23 10.83
CA GLU A 24 18.58 1.03 11.51
C GLU A 24 17.30 0.61 10.78
N ALA A 25 17.24 -0.64 10.33
CA ALA A 25 16.13 -1.18 9.57
C ALA A 25 14.81 -0.92 10.29
N TRP A 26 14.15 0.20 9.97
CA TRP A 26 12.95 0.62 10.68
C TRP A 26 11.83 -0.33 10.30
N VAL A 27 11.17 -0.88 11.31
CA VAL A 27 10.05 -1.79 11.18
C VAL A 27 8.85 -1.18 11.90
N PRO A 28 7.66 -1.12 11.28
CA PRO A 28 6.50 -0.51 11.89
C PRO A 28 6.03 -1.31 13.12
N PRO A 29 5.53 -0.64 14.16
CA PRO A 29 5.02 -1.29 15.36
C PRO A 29 3.71 -2.05 15.07
N GLY A 30 3.34 -2.96 15.96
CA GLY A 30 2.06 -3.70 15.86
C GLY A 30 2.04 -4.84 14.84
N LEU A 31 3.16 -5.08 14.14
CA LEU A 31 3.34 -6.29 13.34
C LEU A 31 3.54 -7.53 14.23
N SER A 32 3.08 -8.69 13.78
CA SER A 32 3.42 -9.98 14.38
C SER A 32 4.87 -10.40 14.12
N ASP A 33 5.41 -11.38 14.85
CA ASP A 33 6.78 -11.89 14.66
C ASP A 33 7.07 -12.33 13.23
N GLU A 34 6.12 -13.03 12.61
CA GLU A 34 6.22 -13.54 11.25
C GLU A 34 6.20 -12.37 10.26
N GLU A 35 5.34 -11.38 10.47
CA GLU A 35 5.34 -10.17 9.65
C GLU A 35 6.66 -9.40 9.81
N ARG A 36 7.22 -9.30 11.01
CA ARG A 36 8.53 -8.67 11.25
C ARG A 36 9.67 -9.42 10.56
N GLN A 37 9.63 -10.76 10.54
CA GLN A 37 10.63 -11.59 9.84
C GLN A 37 10.63 -11.40 8.33
N GLU A 38 9.52 -10.95 7.74
CA GLU A 38 9.44 -10.62 6.32
C GLU A 38 10.15 -9.29 5.98
N TRP A 39 10.43 -8.43 6.97
CA TRP A 39 11.17 -7.18 6.79
C TRP A 39 12.67 -7.44 6.75
N LYS A 40 13.19 -7.69 5.54
CA LYS A 40 14.62 -7.88 5.31
C LYS A 40 15.31 -6.54 5.04
N GLY A 41 16.21 -6.13 5.93
CA GLY A 41 17.01 -4.91 5.75
C GLY A 41 16.18 -3.62 5.69
N GLY A 42 15.07 -3.55 6.41
CA GLY A 42 14.20 -2.36 6.47
C GLY A 42 13.27 -2.20 5.27
N LYS A 43 13.23 -3.18 4.36
CA LYS A 43 12.35 -3.15 3.19
C LYS A 43 10.97 -3.72 3.52
N PRO A 44 9.88 -2.99 3.22
CA PRO A 44 8.55 -3.51 3.38
C PRO A 44 8.31 -4.75 2.51
N PRO A 45 7.69 -5.82 3.03
CA PRO A 45 7.29 -6.96 2.22
C PRO A 45 6.05 -6.63 1.38
N GLY A 46 5.87 -7.34 0.28
CA GLY A 46 4.66 -7.30 -0.54
C GLY A 46 3.59 -8.30 -0.06
N TRP A 47 2.49 -8.43 -0.82
CA TRP A 47 1.49 -9.49 -0.60
C TRP A 47 1.90 -10.85 -1.13
N THR A 48 3.05 -10.98 -1.81
CA THR A 48 3.97 -12.15 -1.90
C THR A 48 4.41 -12.65 -3.28
N GLN A 49 4.86 -11.76 -4.16
CA GLN A 49 5.32 -12.19 -5.50
C GLN A 49 4.29 -13.09 -6.20
N GLY A 50 2.99 -12.80 -6.05
CA GLY A 50 1.90 -13.53 -6.71
C GLY A 50 1.27 -14.73 -5.98
N ALA A 51 1.72 -15.15 -4.80
CA ALA A 51 1.26 -16.42 -4.18
C ALA A 51 0.37 -16.29 -2.92
N LYS A 52 -0.04 -15.08 -2.52
CA LYS A 52 -0.77 -14.81 -1.25
C LYS A 52 -0.12 -15.44 0.01
N ARG A 53 1.21 -15.56 0.09
CA ARG A 53 1.92 -16.04 1.28
C ARG A 53 1.60 -15.17 2.52
N GLY A 54 1.49 -15.81 3.68
CA GLY A 54 1.01 -15.17 4.91
C GLY A 54 -0.52 -14.98 5.01
N TRP A 55 -1.28 -15.26 3.95
CA TRP A 55 -2.74 -15.34 4.04
C TRP A 55 -3.18 -16.61 4.78
N ARG A 56 -4.29 -16.55 5.51
CA ARG A 56 -4.93 -17.74 6.10
C ARG A 56 -6.08 -18.22 5.21
N GLY A 57 -5.87 -19.29 4.46
CA GLY A 57 -6.84 -19.74 3.45
C GLY A 57 -6.87 -18.82 2.23
N LYS A 58 -7.92 -18.92 1.39
CA LYS A 58 -8.00 -18.19 0.12
C LYS A 58 -8.22 -16.69 0.28
N ASP A 59 -8.85 -16.29 1.38
CA ASP A 59 -9.54 -15.00 1.47
C ASP A 59 -9.10 -14.11 2.65
N CYS A 60 -8.21 -14.58 3.52
CA CYS A 60 -7.82 -13.81 4.69
C CYS A 60 -6.39 -13.24 4.56
N PRO A 61 -6.23 -11.91 4.40
CA PRO A 61 -4.91 -11.30 4.35
C PRO A 61 -4.16 -11.39 5.70
N PRO A 62 -2.82 -11.31 5.66
CA PRO A 62 -2.01 -11.15 6.87
C PRO A 62 -2.49 -9.93 7.69
N GLY A 63 -2.36 -10.01 9.02
CA GLY A 63 -2.88 -9.01 9.97
C GLY A 63 -4.33 -9.23 10.41
N LEU A 64 -5.25 -9.63 9.52
CA LEU A 64 -6.64 -9.98 9.90
C LEU A 64 -6.75 -11.40 10.47
N ALA A 65 -5.99 -12.32 9.88
CA ALA A 65 -5.85 -13.72 10.26
C ALA A 65 -5.62 -13.93 11.76
N LYS A 66 -4.82 -13.07 12.38
CA LYS A 66 -4.44 -13.18 13.79
C LYS A 66 -5.40 -12.50 14.75
N LYS A 67 -6.18 -11.53 14.28
CA LYS A 67 -7.22 -10.87 15.09
C LYS A 67 -8.47 -11.74 15.28
N GLY A 68 -8.44 -13.01 14.85
CA GLY A 68 -9.62 -13.89 14.82
C GLY A 68 -10.72 -13.41 13.87
N LYS A 69 -10.49 -12.33 13.11
CA LYS A 69 -11.49 -11.70 12.24
C LYS A 69 -11.77 -12.51 10.98
N CYS A 70 -10.94 -13.51 10.70
CA CYS A 70 -11.15 -14.48 9.63
C CYS A 70 -11.64 -15.84 10.15
N SER A 71 -11.61 -16.08 11.47
CA SER A 71 -12.11 -17.33 12.07
C SER A 71 -13.56 -17.18 12.44
N LYS A 72 -14.39 -17.25 11.40
CA LYS A 72 -15.62 -18.03 11.35
C LYS A 72 -16.00 -18.01 9.87
N GLN A 73 -15.81 -19.16 9.21
CA GLN A 73 -16.72 -19.56 8.14
C GLN A 73 -18.10 -19.75 8.79
N GLU A 74 -18.68 -18.66 9.28
CA GLU A 74 -20.10 -18.52 9.31
C GLU A 74 -20.47 -18.66 7.83
N THR A 75 -21.08 -19.79 7.51
CA THR A 75 -21.63 -20.13 6.20
C THR A 75 -22.23 -18.87 5.57
N ALA A 76 -22.24 -18.74 4.23
CA ALA A 76 -22.75 -17.54 3.54
C ALA A 76 -24.13 -17.03 4.05
N ALA A 77 -24.89 -17.88 4.75
CA ALA A 77 -26.09 -17.57 5.52
C ALA A 77 -25.92 -16.58 6.71
N ALA A 78 -24.74 -16.48 7.34
CA ALA A 78 -24.48 -15.65 8.52
C ALA A 78 -23.56 -14.43 8.26
N ALA A 79 -23.11 -14.23 7.02
CA ALA A 79 -22.39 -13.01 6.64
C ALA A 79 -23.31 -11.78 6.75
N THR A 80 -22.82 -10.72 7.41
CA THR A 80 -23.53 -9.43 7.50
C THR A 80 -23.76 -8.81 6.13
N ASP A 81 -24.78 -7.97 5.99
CA ASP A 81 -25.06 -7.27 4.72
C ASP A 81 -23.89 -6.39 4.27
N THR A 82 -23.17 -5.79 5.23
CA THR A 82 -21.92 -5.05 4.98
C THR A 82 -20.86 -5.96 4.36
N GLN A 83 -20.69 -7.18 4.86
CA GLN A 83 -19.72 -8.13 4.32
C GLN A 83 -20.12 -8.62 2.93
N LYS A 84 -21.39 -8.93 2.69
CA LYS A 84 -21.89 -9.31 1.36
C LYS A 84 -21.70 -8.18 0.34
N THR A 85 -21.93 -6.93 0.78
CA THR A 85 -21.71 -5.74 -0.05
C THR A 85 -20.23 -5.58 -0.41
N LEU A 86 -19.32 -5.72 0.56
CA LEU A 86 -17.88 -5.67 0.33
C LEU A 86 -17.44 -6.75 -0.67
N GLU A 87 -17.85 -8.01 -0.46
CA GLU A 87 -17.48 -9.11 -1.35
C GLU A 87 -17.98 -8.91 -2.78
N LYS A 88 -19.21 -8.38 -2.94
CA LYS A 88 -19.73 -7.98 -4.27
C LYS A 88 -18.87 -6.89 -4.90
N GLN A 89 -18.55 -5.83 -4.17
CA GLN A 89 -17.73 -4.73 -4.67
C GLN A 89 -16.31 -5.18 -5.04
N VAL A 90 -15.71 -6.07 -4.24
CA VAL A 90 -14.41 -6.68 -4.52
C VAL A 90 -14.48 -7.55 -5.78
N ALA A 91 -15.48 -8.42 -5.93
CA ALA A 91 -15.65 -9.24 -7.11
C ALA A 91 -15.81 -8.39 -8.39
N GLU A 92 -16.64 -7.35 -8.34
CA GLU A 92 -16.82 -6.41 -9.45
C GLU A 92 -15.53 -5.64 -9.77
N GLY A 93 -14.79 -5.21 -8.74
CA GLY A 93 -13.49 -4.53 -8.90
C GLY A 93 -12.44 -5.44 -9.55
N ILE A 94 -12.38 -6.72 -9.16
CA ILE A 94 -11.50 -7.71 -9.78
C ILE A 94 -11.76 -7.82 -11.29
N GLU A 95 -13.03 -7.90 -11.70
CA GLU A 95 -13.37 -7.99 -13.13
C GLU A 95 -13.02 -6.71 -13.89
N ARG A 96 -13.26 -5.53 -13.30
CA ARG A 96 -12.83 -4.25 -13.89
C ARG A 96 -11.32 -4.18 -14.06
N LEU A 97 -10.56 -4.56 -13.03
CA LEU A 97 -9.10 -4.55 -13.05
C LEU A 97 -8.53 -5.57 -14.05
N LYS A 98 -9.11 -6.76 -14.16
CA LYS A 98 -8.72 -7.75 -15.19
C LYS A 98 -8.91 -7.18 -16.58
N LYS A 99 -10.08 -6.63 -16.88
CA LYS A 99 -10.40 -6.04 -18.17
C LYS A 99 -9.46 -4.88 -18.49
N TRP A 100 -9.31 -3.95 -17.56
CA TRP A 100 -8.42 -2.81 -17.71
C TRP A 100 -6.96 -3.23 -17.91
N GLY A 101 -6.44 -4.11 -17.06
CA GLY A 101 -5.04 -4.53 -17.10
C GLY A 101 -4.69 -5.34 -18.35
N ARG A 102 -5.54 -6.30 -18.73
CA ARG A 102 -5.27 -7.21 -19.86
C ARG A 102 -5.63 -6.60 -21.21
N GLU A 103 -6.79 -5.98 -21.32
CA GLU A 103 -7.31 -5.53 -22.62
C GLU A 103 -6.90 -4.10 -22.94
N LYS A 104 -7.01 -3.19 -21.97
CA LYS A 104 -6.74 -1.76 -22.20
C LYS A 104 -5.26 -1.44 -22.10
N MET A 105 -4.60 -1.89 -21.04
CA MET A 105 -3.19 -1.56 -20.76
C MET A 105 -2.21 -2.62 -21.27
N LYS A 106 -2.68 -3.82 -21.61
CA LYS A 106 -1.85 -4.95 -22.07
C LYS A 106 -0.68 -5.25 -21.13
N LEU A 107 -0.93 -5.17 -19.82
CA LEU A 107 0.06 -5.43 -18.78
C LEU A 107 0.46 -6.91 -18.77
N SER A 108 1.66 -7.20 -18.25
CA SER A 108 2.10 -8.58 -18.08
C SER A 108 1.19 -9.32 -17.08
N PRO A 109 1.02 -10.65 -17.22
CA PRO A 109 0.23 -11.44 -16.28
C PRO A 109 0.64 -11.23 -14.82
N ALA A 110 1.95 -11.16 -14.55
CA ALA A 110 2.48 -10.93 -13.22
C ALA A 110 2.05 -9.57 -12.61
N VAL A 111 1.98 -8.51 -13.42
CA VAL A 111 1.50 -7.20 -12.96
C VAL A 111 0.00 -7.26 -12.70
N VAL A 112 -0.78 -7.88 -13.58
CA VAL A 112 -2.23 -8.05 -13.38
C VAL A 112 -2.51 -8.82 -12.09
N ASP A 113 -1.83 -9.96 -11.87
CA ASP A 113 -2.03 -10.78 -10.67
C ASP A 113 -1.67 -10.00 -9.39
N ALA A 114 -0.57 -9.24 -9.41
CA ALA A 114 -0.20 -8.37 -8.29
C ALA A 114 -1.23 -7.26 -8.03
N MET A 115 -1.82 -6.69 -9.08
CA MET A 115 -2.92 -5.72 -8.92
C MET A 115 -4.14 -6.36 -8.26
N LEU A 116 -4.55 -7.56 -8.69
CA LEU A 116 -5.70 -8.24 -8.13
C LEU A 116 -5.48 -8.61 -6.67
N ILE A 117 -4.32 -9.19 -6.35
CA ILE A 117 -3.95 -9.55 -4.97
C ILE A 117 -3.83 -8.31 -4.10
N GLY A 118 -3.18 -7.24 -4.59
CA GLY A 118 -3.00 -6.00 -3.86
C GLY A 118 -4.32 -5.28 -3.58
N PHE A 119 -5.20 -5.23 -4.58
CA PHE A 119 -6.55 -4.70 -4.47
C PHE A 119 -7.38 -5.48 -3.43
N GLU A 120 -7.45 -6.81 -3.57
CA GLU A 120 -8.22 -7.68 -2.67
C GLU A 120 -7.71 -7.61 -1.23
N GLY A 121 -6.38 -7.68 -1.05
CA GLY A 121 -5.74 -7.62 0.26
C GLY A 121 -5.97 -6.27 0.96
N ALA A 122 -5.87 -5.17 0.23
CA ALA A 122 -6.13 -3.82 0.75
C ALA A 122 -7.61 -3.64 1.12
N ALA A 123 -8.52 -4.01 0.21
CA ALA A 123 -9.95 -3.86 0.42
C ALA A 123 -10.44 -4.64 1.65
N ARG A 124 -10.05 -5.91 1.76
CA ARG A 124 -10.41 -6.74 2.92
C ARG A 124 -9.78 -6.28 4.22
N SER A 125 -8.64 -5.59 4.14
CA SER A 125 -8.00 -4.95 5.29
C SER A 125 -8.64 -3.61 5.72
N GLY A 126 -9.72 -3.19 5.05
CA GLY A 126 -10.48 -2.00 5.41
C GLY A 126 -10.15 -0.75 4.59
N VAL A 127 -9.32 -0.86 3.55
CA VAL A 127 -9.17 0.23 2.57
C VAL A 127 -10.45 0.30 1.73
N PRO A 128 -11.05 1.48 1.49
CA PRO A 128 -12.19 1.62 0.60
C PRO A 128 -11.91 1.01 -0.77
N VAL A 129 -12.86 0.27 -1.32
CA VAL A 129 -12.72 -0.44 -2.60
C VAL A 129 -12.25 0.50 -3.72
N ALA A 130 -12.84 1.69 -3.80
CA ALA A 130 -12.43 2.70 -4.79
C ALA A 130 -10.98 3.14 -4.62
N THR A 131 -10.53 3.41 -3.39
CA THR A 131 -9.14 3.79 -3.08
C THR A 131 -8.16 2.65 -3.42
N ALA A 132 -8.51 1.40 -3.08
CA ALA A 132 -7.69 0.24 -3.42
C ALA A 132 -7.56 0.05 -4.94
N GLU A 133 -8.67 0.15 -5.67
CA GLU A 133 -8.72 0.04 -7.14
C GLU A 133 -7.89 1.13 -7.81
N GLN A 134 -8.10 2.40 -7.41
CA GLN A 134 -7.36 3.54 -7.94
C GLN A 134 -5.87 3.45 -7.65
N THR A 135 -5.48 2.96 -6.47
CA THR A 135 -4.07 2.81 -6.11
C THR A 135 -3.36 1.83 -7.03
N VAL A 136 -3.94 0.64 -7.27
CA VAL A 136 -3.28 -0.37 -8.12
C VAL A 136 -3.21 0.09 -9.57
N MET A 137 -4.26 0.79 -10.06
CA MET A 137 -4.27 1.37 -11.41
C MET A 137 -3.21 2.47 -11.55
N ALA A 138 -3.20 3.46 -10.66
CA ALA A 138 -2.27 4.57 -10.70
C ALA A 138 -0.80 4.10 -10.59
N THR A 139 -0.56 3.07 -9.77
CA THR A 139 0.78 2.46 -9.64
C THR A 139 1.20 1.80 -10.96
N ALA A 140 0.33 0.99 -11.57
CA ALA A 140 0.61 0.33 -12.85
C ALA A 140 0.77 1.33 -14.01
N GLU A 141 0.00 2.43 -14.03
CA GLU A 141 0.13 3.51 -15.03
C GLU A 141 1.49 4.20 -14.98
N LYS A 142 2.15 4.21 -13.81
CA LYS A 142 3.54 4.70 -13.68
C LYS A 142 4.59 3.68 -14.11
N GLY A 143 4.19 2.53 -14.65
CA GLY A 143 5.10 1.46 -15.05
C GLY A 143 5.76 0.74 -13.87
N ILE A 144 5.24 0.91 -12.66
CA ILE A 144 5.74 0.21 -11.47
C ILE A 144 5.30 -1.26 -11.56
N GLY A 145 6.28 -2.16 -11.44
CA GLY A 145 6.05 -3.60 -11.58
C GLY A 145 5.32 -4.24 -10.39
N ALA A 146 5.05 -5.54 -10.51
CA ALA A 146 4.31 -6.36 -9.55
C ALA A 146 4.72 -6.15 -8.09
N SER A 147 6.03 -6.22 -7.80
CA SER A 147 6.55 -6.03 -6.44
C SER A 147 6.20 -4.66 -5.85
N GLY A 148 6.24 -3.60 -6.66
CA GLY A 148 5.95 -2.24 -6.20
C GLY A 148 4.46 -2.05 -5.88
N ILE A 149 3.58 -2.62 -6.69
CA ILE A 149 2.13 -2.64 -6.44
C ILE A 149 1.83 -3.34 -5.12
N GLU A 150 2.47 -4.48 -4.89
CA GLU A 150 2.27 -5.27 -3.69
C GLU A 150 2.70 -4.54 -2.40
N VAL A 151 3.89 -3.94 -2.39
CA VAL A 151 4.39 -3.25 -1.17
C VAL A 151 3.56 -2.01 -0.84
N ILE A 152 3.12 -1.24 -1.83
CA ILE A 152 2.30 -0.03 -1.64
C ILE A 152 0.93 -0.40 -1.08
N THR A 153 0.26 -1.38 -1.68
CA THR A 153 -1.08 -1.81 -1.23
C THR A 153 -1.03 -2.47 0.15
N ARG A 154 0.06 -3.18 0.49
CA ARG A 154 0.26 -3.73 1.85
C ARG A 154 0.48 -2.62 2.89
N ALA A 155 1.19 -1.55 2.53
CA ALA A 155 1.35 -0.40 3.40
C ALA A 155 0.01 0.33 3.68
N LEU A 156 -0.85 0.47 2.67
CA LEU A 156 -2.20 1.02 2.86
C LEU A 156 -3.07 0.13 3.76
N ALA A 157 -3.02 -1.18 3.58
CA ALA A 157 -3.71 -2.14 4.45
C ALA A 157 -3.24 -2.04 5.91
N TYR A 158 -1.93 -1.86 6.12
CA TYR A 158 -1.41 -1.59 7.45
C TYR A 158 -2.02 -0.31 8.02
N GLY A 159 -2.04 0.79 7.26
CA GLY A 159 -2.65 2.05 7.70
C GLY A 159 -4.11 1.91 8.09
N ALA A 160 -4.92 1.24 7.26
CA ALA A 160 -6.33 0.97 7.51
C ALA A 160 -6.55 0.20 8.82
N THR A 161 -5.77 -0.86 9.04
CA THR A 161 -5.92 -1.76 10.20
C THR A 161 -5.42 -1.17 11.52
N HIS A 162 -4.80 0.00 11.45
CA HIS A 162 -4.12 0.63 12.56
C HIS A 162 -4.51 2.11 12.80
N GLY A 163 -5.60 2.57 12.18
CA GLY A 163 -6.18 3.89 12.48
C GLY A 163 -5.46 5.07 11.82
N GLY A 164 -4.68 4.82 10.77
CA GLY A 164 -4.18 5.91 9.92
C GLY A 164 -5.31 6.55 9.11
N SER A 165 -5.24 7.87 8.89
CA SER A 165 -6.16 8.59 8.01
C SER A 165 -5.99 8.12 6.56
N LEU A 166 -6.96 7.36 6.05
CA LEU A 166 -6.88 6.80 4.70
C LEU A 166 -6.82 7.87 3.61
N ALA A 167 -7.48 9.01 3.82
CA ALA A 167 -7.41 10.14 2.91
C ALA A 167 -5.99 10.72 2.81
N ASP A 168 -5.29 10.84 3.95
CA ASP A 168 -3.92 11.36 3.98
C ASP A 168 -2.92 10.36 3.39
N LEU A 169 -3.11 9.06 3.67
CA LEU A 169 -2.28 8.01 3.08
C LEU A 169 -2.48 7.91 1.56
N GLU A 170 -3.72 8.04 1.07
CA GLU A 170 -4.02 8.09 -0.36
C GLU A 170 -3.36 9.31 -1.02
N ALA A 171 -3.49 10.49 -0.41
CA ALA A 171 -2.87 11.71 -0.89
C ALA A 171 -1.34 11.58 -0.95
N PHE A 172 -0.73 10.96 0.06
CA PHE A 172 0.71 10.70 0.12
C PHE A 172 1.16 9.75 -0.99
N VAL A 173 0.46 8.62 -1.20
CA VAL A 173 0.74 7.68 -2.30
C VAL A 173 0.67 8.40 -3.64
N ARG A 174 -0.41 9.16 -3.89
CA ARG A 174 -0.60 9.88 -5.16
C ARG A 174 0.52 10.88 -5.42
N GLN A 175 0.92 11.67 -4.41
CA GLN A 175 2.01 12.62 -4.54
C GLN A 175 3.36 11.93 -4.78
N GLY A 176 3.62 10.82 -4.09
CA GLY A 176 4.83 10.02 -4.27
C GLY A 176 4.94 9.43 -5.68
N LEU A 177 3.85 8.84 -6.18
CA LEU A 177 3.75 8.33 -7.55
C LEU A 177 3.95 9.44 -8.60
N ALA A 178 3.39 10.62 -8.37
CA ALA A 178 3.57 11.77 -9.26
C ALA A 178 5.02 12.26 -9.31
N ARG A 179 5.76 12.16 -8.20
CA ARG A 179 7.18 12.52 -8.08
C ARG A 179 8.13 11.41 -8.51
N GLY A 180 7.63 10.24 -8.91
CA GLY A 180 8.47 9.09 -9.29
C GLY A 180 9.24 8.49 -8.12
N VAL A 181 8.72 8.60 -6.89
CA VAL A 181 9.34 7.97 -5.71
C VAL A 181 9.34 6.45 -5.88
N ALA A 182 10.48 5.81 -5.58
CA ALA A 182 10.60 4.36 -5.65
C ALA A 182 9.57 3.67 -4.74
N ALA A 183 8.97 2.57 -5.20
CA ALA A 183 7.85 1.93 -4.53
C ALA A 183 8.16 1.49 -3.08
N ASP A 184 9.35 0.94 -2.82
CA ASP A 184 9.76 0.55 -1.46
C ASP A 184 9.84 1.76 -0.52
N ALA A 185 10.40 2.87 -1.00
CA ALA A 185 10.51 4.11 -0.23
C ALA A 185 9.13 4.75 0.00
N LEU A 186 8.27 4.69 -1.02
CA LEU A 186 6.89 5.16 -0.92
C LEU A 186 6.10 4.34 0.11
N ALA A 187 6.20 3.02 0.05
CA ALA A 187 5.57 2.12 1.01
C ALA A 187 6.08 2.38 2.44
N LEU A 188 7.39 2.52 2.63
CA LEU A 188 7.97 2.87 3.93
C LEU A 188 7.42 4.19 4.47
N GLY A 189 7.27 5.21 3.61
CA GLY A 189 6.65 6.48 3.97
C GLY A 189 5.19 6.33 4.43
N VAL A 190 4.40 5.51 3.72
CA VAL A 190 3.01 5.19 4.12
C VAL A 190 2.97 4.54 5.50
N TYR A 191 3.86 3.57 5.78
CA TYR A 191 3.96 2.96 7.11
C TYR A 191 4.27 3.98 8.20
N ARG A 192 5.23 4.88 7.98
CA ARG A 192 5.61 5.92 8.95
C ARG A 192 4.45 6.89 9.20
N GLN A 193 3.82 7.38 8.15
CA GLN A 193 2.68 8.30 8.27
C GLN A 193 1.50 7.66 9.00
N ALA A 194 1.23 6.37 8.77
CA ALA A 194 0.21 5.62 9.50
C ALA A 194 0.51 5.43 11.01
N VAL A 195 1.78 5.52 11.41
CA VAL A 195 2.20 5.47 12.82
C VAL A 195 2.15 6.86 13.44
N GLU A 196 2.60 7.88 12.73
CA GLU A 196 2.60 9.28 13.18
C GLU A 196 1.19 9.82 13.38
N ALA A 197 0.25 9.48 12.50
CA ALA A 197 -1.15 9.91 12.61
C ALA A 197 -1.91 9.36 13.83
N ARG A 198 -1.30 8.46 14.62
CA ARG A 198 -1.90 7.94 15.87
C ARG A 198 -1.53 8.72 17.13
N LYS A 199 -0.54 9.60 17.04
CA LYS A 199 -0.07 10.41 18.16
C LYS A 199 -0.92 11.67 18.26
#